data_AF-A0A8D8EYU2-F1
#
_entry.id   AF-A0A8D8EYU2-F1
#
_cell.length_a   1.000
_cell.length_b   1.000
_cell.length_c   1.000
_cell.angle_alpha   90.00
_cell.angle_beta   90.00
_cell.angle_gamma   90.00
#
_symmetry.space_group_name_H-M   'P 1'
#
loop_
_entity.id
_entity.type
_entity.pdbx_description
1 polymer ?
#
loop_
_entity_poly.entity_id
_entity_poly.type
_entity_poly.pdbx_seq_one_letter_code
_entity_poly.pdbx_strand_id
1 'polypeptide(L)'
;MRNFQLLNSQIDVSAMLIQQQMNGAEPAVSDMEVSKEYTPLKAPPQLPPPVPQIVITEQPHPKLHRFRYQSEQRGSTAGSILGVRASGDRPTYPTIEIQGYHGPAKIVISCLSTDDPPRLHPYRLIGRPECRHGLCVLRVGPESGMTCSVNNLAVQSVLKKDVAKELEQRQQCYPNPFKVPVGDASTIDLKKVRL
;
A
#
# COMPACT_ATOMS: atom_id res chain seq x y z
N MET A 1 -9.38 6.51 27.16
CA MET A 1 -8.98 5.70 25.98
C MET A 1 -9.91 6.05 24.83
N ARG A 2 -9.39 6.36 23.63
CA ARG A 2 -10.24 6.60 22.45
C ARG A 2 -10.50 5.25 21.77
N ASN A 3 -11.77 4.96 21.47
CA ASN A 3 -12.14 3.82 20.62
C ASN A 3 -11.80 4.21 19.18
N PHE A 4 -10.70 3.65 18.67
CA PHE A 4 -10.27 3.85 17.30
C PHE A 4 -10.82 2.73 16.42
N GLN A 5 -11.18 3.08 15.19
CA GLN A 5 -11.66 2.11 14.22
C GLN A 5 -10.82 2.21 12.95
N LEU A 6 -10.06 1.17 12.68
CA LEU A 6 -9.54 0.89 11.37
C LEU A 6 -10.70 0.34 10.56
N LEU A 7 -11.12 1.06 9.52
CA LEU A 7 -12.26 0.63 8.73
C LEU A 7 -11.82 -0.40 7.70
N ASN A 8 -12.63 -1.45 7.55
CA ASN A 8 -12.53 -2.35 6.41
C ASN A 8 -12.70 -1.54 5.12
N SER A 9 -11.98 -1.96 4.08
CA SER A 9 -11.98 -1.37 2.74
C SER A 9 -11.48 0.07 2.67
N GLN A 10 -10.19 0.22 2.33
CA GLN A 10 -9.72 0.92 1.13
C GLN A 10 -8.20 1.17 1.31
N ILE A 11 -7.40 0.11 1.14
CA ILE A 11 -6.06 0.31 0.56
C ILE A 11 -6.40 0.80 -0.83
N ASP A 12 -6.30 2.11 -1.00
CA ASP A 12 -6.72 2.73 -2.24
C ASP A 12 -5.63 2.45 -3.28
N VAL A 13 -5.95 1.47 -4.12
CA VAL A 13 -5.09 0.88 -5.14
C VAL A 13 -4.85 1.83 -6.33
N SER A 14 -5.40 3.05 -6.30
CA SER A 14 -5.33 4.04 -7.38
C SER A 14 -3.92 4.60 -7.64
N ALA A 15 -2.90 4.19 -6.89
CA ALA A 15 -1.53 4.69 -7.03
C ALA A 15 -0.51 3.58 -7.27
N MET A 16 -0.72 2.75 -8.29
CA MET A 16 0.37 2.01 -8.90
C MET A 16 1.27 2.97 -9.68
N LEU A 17 2.29 3.53 -9.02
CA LEU A 17 3.48 4.00 -9.73
C LEU A 17 4.40 2.79 -9.98
N ILE A 18 4.05 1.97 -10.98
CA ILE A 18 5.00 1.02 -11.55
C ILE A 18 6.06 1.86 -12.27
N GLN A 19 7.19 2.14 -11.61
CA GLN A 19 8.35 2.67 -12.32
C GLN A 19 8.89 1.57 -13.24
N GLN A 20 8.39 1.52 -14.49
CA GLN A 20 9.12 0.94 -15.59
C GLN A 20 10.37 1.80 -15.81
N GLN A 21 11.54 1.30 -15.44
CA GLN A 21 12.75 1.75 -16.09
C GLN A 21 12.80 1.09 -17.47
N MET A 22 12.55 1.89 -18.50
CA MET A 22 12.94 1.60 -19.87
C MET A 22 14.47 1.55 -19.93
N ASN A 23 15.00 0.49 -20.56
CA ASN A 23 16.24 0.37 -21.31
C ASN A 23 16.26 -1.10 -21.75
N GLY A 24 15.88 -1.49 -22.97
CA GLY A 24 16.46 -1.05 -24.24
C GLY A 24 17.12 -2.31 -24.82
N ALA A 25 16.34 -3.11 -25.56
CA ALA A 25 16.83 -4.31 -26.23
C ALA A 25 17.67 -3.91 -27.46
N GLU A 26 18.85 -4.53 -27.58
CA GLU A 26 19.71 -4.50 -28.75
C GLU A 26 19.04 -5.22 -29.95
N PRO A 27 19.20 -4.75 -31.20
CA PRO A 27 18.61 -5.41 -32.36
C PRO A 27 19.60 -6.31 -33.13
N ALA A 28 18.97 -7.18 -33.92
CA ALA A 28 19.43 -7.79 -35.18
C ALA A 28 20.32 -9.04 -35.13
N VAL A 29 19.72 -10.18 -35.51
CA VAL A 29 20.36 -11.16 -36.39
C VAL A 29 19.40 -11.53 -37.54
N SER A 30 19.98 -11.62 -38.73
CA SER A 30 19.39 -11.60 -40.07
C SER A 30 19.08 -12.99 -40.65
N ASP A 31 17.99 -13.03 -41.41
CA ASP A 31 17.65 -13.77 -42.64
C ASP A 31 18.21 -15.17 -42.94
N MET A 32 17.28 -16.12 -43.16
CA MET A 32 17.35 -17.08 -44.27
C MET A 32 15.95 -17.61 -44.63
N GLU A 33 15.51 -17.37 -45.87
CA GLU A 33 14.21 -17.77 -46.43
C GLU A 33 14.07 -19.30 -46.61
N VAL A 34 12.92 -19.85 -46.21
CA VAL A 34 12.39 -21.11 -46.78
C VAL A 34 10.90 -20.95 -47.01
N SER A 35 10.51 -21.05 -48.28
CA SER A 35 9.14 -20.98 -48.79
C SER A 35 8.33 -22.23 -48.44
N LYS A 36 7.32 -22.07 -47.60
CA LYS A 36 6.10 -22.90 -47.55
C LYS A 36 4.92 -21.99 -47.27
N GLU A 37 3.90 -22.00 -48.13
CA GLU A 37 2.60 -21.39 -47.85
C GLU A 37 1.97 -22.07 -46.63
N TYR A 38 2.25 -21.51 -45.45
CA TYR A 38 1.43 -21.67 -44.27
C TYR A 38 0.50 -20.48 -44.25
N THR A 39 -0.78 -20.66 -44.57
CA THR A 39 -1.80 -19.71 -44.11
C THR A 39 -1.77 -19.73 -42.58
N PRO A 40 -1.34 -18.64 -41.91
CA PRO A 40 -1.33 -18.64 -40.46
C PRO A 40 -2.77 -18.74 -40.00
N LEU A 41 -3.10 -19.79 -39.23
CA LEU A 41 -4.35 -19.83 -38.50
C LEU A 41 -4.46 -18.52 -37.72
N LYS A 42 -5.52 -17.74 -38.00
CA LYS A 42 -5.80 -16.48 -37.31
C LYS A 42 -5.71 -16.77 -35.82
N ALA A 43 -4.68 -16.21 -35.17
CA ALA A 43 -4.44 -16.44 -33.75
C ALA A 43 -5.75 -16.18 -33.01
N PRO A 44 -6.11 -17.02 -32.02
CA PRO A 44 -7.26 -16.73 -31.16
C PRO A 44 -7.19 -15.27 -30.72
N PRO A 45 -8.31 -14.52 -30.69
CA PRO A 45 -8.29 -13.14 -30.25
C PRO A 45 -7.55 -13.08 -28.92
N GLN A 46 -6.35 -12.49 -28.94
CA GLN A 46 -5.52 -12.41 -27.75
C GLN A 46 -6.30 -11.55 -26.77
N LEU A 47 -6.73 -12.16 -25.67
CA LEU A 47 -7.32 -11.42 -24.56
C LEU A 47 -6.35 -10.28 -24.23
N PRO A 48 -6.86 -9.05 -24.04
CA PRO A 48 -6.00 -7.93 -23.69
C PRO A 48 -5.15 -8.36 -22.47
N PRO A 49 -3.86 -7.98 -22.43
CA PRO A 49 -3.00 -8.33 -21.32
C PRO A 49 -3.68 -7.88 -20.01
N PRO A 50 -3.66 -8.73 -18.97
CA PRO A 50 -4.36 -8.44 -17.74
C PRO A 50 -3.87 -7.12 -17.15
N VAL A 51 -4.81 -6.25 -16.77
CA VAL A 51 -4.48 -4.96 -16.16
C VAL A 51 -3.93 -5.21 -14.75
N PRO A 52 -2.77 -4.65 -14.38
CA PRO A 52 -2.23 -4.75 -13.03
C PRO A 52 -3.22 -4.22 -11.99
N GLN A 53 -3.51 -5.02 -10.97
CA GLN A 53 -4.37 -4.65 -9.86
C GLN A 53 -3.80 -5.12 -8.53
N ILE A 54 -4.08 -4.38 -7.46
CA ILE A 54 -3.76 -4.80 -6.09
C ILE A 54 -5.03 -5.38 -5.47
N VAL A 55 -4.91 -6.55 -4.86
CA VAL A 55 -5.99 -7.24 -4.15
C VAL A 55 -5.60 -7.40 -2.68
N ILE A 56 -6.49 -7.01 -1.78
CA ILE A 56 -6.29 -7.21 -0.34
C ILE A 56 -6.81 -8.60 0.01
N THR A 57 -5.90 -9.58 0.12
CA THR A 57 -6.25 -10.97 0.45
C THR A 57 -6.53 -11.16 1.94
N GLU A 58 -6.01 -10.27 2.79
CA GLU A 58 -6.37 -10.21 4.20
C GLU A 58 -6.50 -8.76 4.67
N GLN A 59 -7.70 -8.41 5.14
CA GLN A 59 -7.99 -7.08 5.68
C GLN A 59 -7.40 -6.92 7.09
N PRO A 60 -7.04 -5.70 7.49
CA PRO A 60 -6.63 -5.45 8.85
C PRO A 60 -7.83 -5.49 9.82
N HIS A 61 -7.61 -5.97 11.03
CA HIS A 61 -8.67 -6.16 12.00
C HIS A 61 -9.17 -4.81 12.54
N PRO A 62 -10.49 -4.53 12.52
CA PRO A 62 -11.03 -3.21 12.88
C PRO A 62 -10.98 -2.86 14.37
N LYS A 63 -10.56 -3.79 15.24
CA LYS A 63 -10.64 -3.68 16.71
C LYS A 63 -9.41 -4.22 17.43
N LEU A 64 -8.69 -5.17 16.83
CA LEU A 64 -7.46 -5.74 17.40
C LEU A 64 -6.23 -4.91 17.01
N HIS A 65 -6.28 -3.61 17.26
CA HIS A 65 -5.14 -2.72 17.13
C HIS A 65 -5.25 -1.61 18.18
N ARG A 66 -4.10 -1.17 18.72
CA ARG A 66 -4.05 -0.04 19.66
C ARG A 66 -3.06 0.98 19.14
N PHE A 67 -3.56 2.16 18.79
CA PHE A 67 -2.69 3.28 18.46
C PHE A 67 -2.01 3.80 19.74
N ARG A 68 -0.74 4.12 19.63
CA ARG A 68 0.07 4.63 20.75
C ARG A 68 0.70 5.97 20.38
N TYR A 69 0.74 6.90 21.33
CA TYR A 69 1.48 8.14 21.16
C TYR A 69 2.99 7.89 21.22
N GLN A 70 3.78 8.75 20.60
CA GLN A 70 5.25 8.66 20.62
C GLN A 70 5.82 8.59 22.04
N SER A 71 5.23 9.32 22.99
CA SER A 71 5.64 9.33 24.41
C SER A 71 5.46 7.98 25.11
N GLU A 72 4.54 7.13 24.64
CA GLU A 72 4.26 5.80 25.22
C GLU A 72 5.14 4.69 24.64
N GLN A 73 5.97 4.99 23.64
CA GLN A 73 6.72 3.98 22.88
C GLN A 73 8.14 3.73 23.40
N ARG A 74 8.55 4.36 24.50
CA ARG A 74 9.88 4.11 25.09
C ARG A 74 9.92 2.71 25.71
N GLY A 75 10.53 1.76 24.99
CA GLY A 75 10.76 0.39 25.46
C GLY A 75 9.63 -0.61 25.16
N SER A 76 8.58 -0.22 24.42
CA SER A 76 7.52 -1.14 23.96
C SER A 76 7.72 -1.45 22.49
N THR A 77 7.68 -2.72 22.11
CA THR A 77 7.47 -3.13 20.72
C THR A 77 6.18 -2.45 20.23
N ALA A 78 6.29 -1.73 19.11
CA ALA A 78 5.14 -1.15 18.43
C ALA A 78 4.26 -2.33 17.99
N GLY A 79 3.18 -2.59 18.74
CA GLY A 79 2.34 -3.77 18.49
C GLY A 79 1.85 -3.84 17.04
N SER A 80 1.56 -5.04 16.55
CA SER A 80 1.18 -5.25 15.15
C SER A 80 -0.32 -5.03 14.91
N ILE A 81 -0.65 -4.42 13.78
CA ILE A 81 -1.99 -4.50 13.19
C ILE A 81 -2.19 -5.95 12.77
N LEU A 82 -3.20 -6.60 13.35
CA LEU A 82 -3.56 -7.98 13.02
C LEU A 82 -4.50 -8.02 11.82
N GLY A 83 -4.60 -9.17 11.18
CA GLY A 83 -5.59 -9.47 10.15
C GLY A 83 -6.95 -9.84 10.75
N VAL A 84 -8.02 -9.70 9.97
CA VAL A 84 -9.38 -10.08 10.38
C VAL A 84 -9.52 -11.57 10.73
N ARG A 85 -8.65 -12.44 10.20
CA ARG A 85 -8.66 -13.87 10.50
C ARG A 85 -7.81 -14.25 11.72
N ALA A 86 -7.20 -13.27 12.38
CA ALA A 86 -6.35 -13.53 13.52
C ALA A 86 -7.17 -14.15 14.66
N SER A 87 -6.65 -15.21 15.24
CA SER A 87 -7.19 -15.87 16.43
C SER A 87 -6.15 -15.89 17.54
N GLY A 88 -6.57 -16.15 18.79
CA GLY A 88 -5.70 -16.04 19.97
C GLY A 88 -4.34 -16.75 19.82
N ASP A 89 -4.35 -17.94 19.21
CA ASP A 89 -3.15 -18.76 19.04
C ASP A 89 -2.51 -18.62 17.64
N ARG A 90 -3.18 -17.96 16.71
CA ARG A 90 -2.72 -17.83 15.31
C ARG A 90 -2.87 -16.38 14.84
N PRO A 91 -1.85 -15.53 15.04
CA PRO A 91 -1.86 -14.19 14.50
C PRO A 91 -1.76 -14.23 12.98
N THR A 92 -2.67 -13.53 12.32
CA THR A 92 -2.58 -13.23 10.89
C THR A 92 -2.38 -11.72 10.72
N TYR A 93 -2.01 -11.29 9.51
CA TYR A 93 -1.63 -9.90 9.24
C TYR A 93 -2.25 -9.41 7.93
N PRO A 94 -2.41 -8.08 7.77
CA PRO A 94 -2.88 -7.51 6.52
C PRO A 94 -2.00 -7.97 5.37
N THR A 95 -2.61 -8.48 4.31
CA THR A 95 -1.90 -9.10 3.20
C THR A 95 -2.48 -8.62 1.88
N ILE A 96 -1.58 -8.33 0.94
CA ILE A 96 -1.86 -7.79 -0.38
C ILE A 96 -1.18 -8.62 -1.45
N GLU A 97 -1.83 -8.73 -2.60
CA GLU A 97 -1.38 -9.47 -3.77
C GLU A 97 -1.47 -8.55 -4.99
N ILE A 98 -0.44 -8.55 -5.84
CA ILE A 98 -0.49 -7.90 -7.14
C ILE A 98 -0.87 -8.93 -8.19
N GLN A 99 -2.00 -8.73 -8.85
CA GLN A 99 -2.50 -9.56 -9.94
C GLN A 99 -2.33 -8.83 -11.28
N GLY A 100 -2.16 -9.58 -12.38
CA GLY A 100 -1.97 -9.00 -13.72
C GLY A 100 -0.60 -8.33 -13.94
N TYR A 101 0.32 -8.43 -12.99
CA TYR A 101 1.70 -7.96 -13.13
C TYR A 101 2.66 -8.96 -12.50
N HIS A 102 3.78 -9.20 -13.17
CA HIS A 102 4.82 -10.11 -12.71
C HIS A 102 6.19 -9.45 -12.88
N GLY A 103 6.75 -8.97 -11.78
CA GLY A 103 8.02 -8.25 -11.76
C GLY A 103 8.23 -7.48 -10.45
N PRO A 104 9.39 -6.83 -10.29
CA PRO A 104 9.67 -6.03 -9.10
C PRO A 104 8.74 -4.80 -9.00
N ALA A 105 7.99 -4.69 -7.91
CA ALA A 105 7.14 -3.56 -7.61
C ALA A 105 7.41 -2.98 -6.22
N LYS A 106 7.04 -1.71 -6.04
CA LYS A 106 7.04 -1.02 -4.75
C LYS A 106 5.60 -0.73 -4.34
N ILE A 107 5.27 -1.05 -3.11
CA ILE A 107 3.97 -0.74 -2.52
C ILE A 107 4.19 0.31 -1.44
N VAL A 108 3.41 1.38 -1.49
CA VAL A 108 3.41 2.42 -0.46
C VAL A 108 2.11 2.34 0.33
N ILE A 109 2.24 2.19 1.64
CA ILE A 109 1.13 2.17 2.59
C ILE A 109 1.14 3.49 3.34
N SER A 110 -0.03 4.12 3.46
CA SER A 110 -0.19 5.44 4.08
C SER A 110 -1.49 5.48 4.88
N CYS A 111 -1.49 6.18 6.01
CA CYS A 111 -2.74 6.51 6.69
C CYS A 111 -3.53 7.57 5.89
N LEU A 112 -4.80 7.29 5.61
CA LEU A 112 -5.76 8.15 4.91
C LEU A 112 -7.01 8.40 5.78
N SER A 113 -7.70 9.51 5.51
CA SER A 113 -8.99 9.81 6.11
C SER A 113 -10.09 8.94 5.50
N THR A 114 -11.28 8.99 6.10
CA THR A 114 -12.47 8.27 5.63
C THR A 114 -13.34 9.11 4.70
N ASP A 115 -12.87 10.31 4.35
CA ASP A 115 -13.56 11.23 3.45
C ASP A 115 -13.60 10.67 2.03
N ASP A 116 -14.50 11.23 1.21
CA ASP A 116 -14.58 10.95 -0.22
C ASP A 116 -14.48 12.28 -0.99
N PRO A 117 -13.38 12.54 -1.71
CA PRO A 117 -12.19 11.69 -1.90
C PRO A 117 -11.27 11.62 -0.66
N PRO A 118 -10.47 10.54 -0.49
CA PRO A 118 -9.61 10.39 0.68
C PRO A 118 -8.52 11.46 0.78
N ARG A 119 -8.29 11.97 2.00
CA ARG A 119 -7.22 12.92 2.33
C ARG A 119 -6.10 12.22 3.10
N LEU A 120 -4.89 12.78 3.07
CA LEU A 120 -3.79 12.30 3.92
C LEU A 120 -4.16 12.42 5.41
N HIS A 121 -3.93 11.37 6.18
CA HIS A 121 -4.15 11.38 7.62
C HIS A 121 -2.84 11.73 8.36
N PRO A 122 -2.88 12.53 9.44
CA PRO A 122 -1.70 12.95 10.20
C PRO A 122 -1.00 11.80 10.95
N TYR A 123 -1.60 10.60 10.98
CA TYR A 123 -1.01 9.47 11.70
C TYR A 123 0.14 8.87 10.92
N ARG A 124 1.06 8.27 11.69
CA ARG A 124 2.32 7.71 11.16
C ARG A 124 2.30 6.20 11.24
N LEU A 125 2.77 5.55 10.19
CA LEU A 125 3.15 4.14 10.23
C LEU A 125 4.52 3.96 10.87
N ILE A 126 4.64 2.96 11.74
CA ILE A 126 5.86 2.61 12.48
C ILE A 126 6.00 1.08 12.64
N GLY A 127 7.12 0.64 13.21
CA GLY A 127 7.36 -0.74 13.65
C GLY A 127 8.27 -1.52 12.70
N ARG A 128 8.11 -1.29 11.40
CA ARG A 128 9.00 -1.84 10.36
C ARG A 128 10.16 -0.90 10.01
N PRO A 129 11.32 -1.43 9.59
CA PRO A 129 12.43 -0.62 9.08
C PRO A 129 12.08 0.11 7.76
N GLU A 130 11.10 -0.40 7.02
CA GLU A 130 10.55 0.23 5.81
C GLU A 130 9.63 1.42 6.13
N CYS A 131 9.27 1.63 7.40
CA CYS A 131 8.48 2.78 7.81
C CYS A 131 9.36 4.04 7.91
N ARG A 132 9.14 5.03 7.05
CA ARG A 132 9.85 6.31 7.03
C ARG A 132 8.87 7.46 6.80
N HIS A 133 9.05 8.56 7.53
CA HIS A 133 8.20 9.75 7.44
C HIS A 133 6.68 9.45 7.57
N GLY A 134 6.33 8.44 8.38
CA GLY A 134 4.93 8.03 8.62
C GLY A 134 4.28 7.20 7.51
N LEU A 135 5.03 6.79 6.49
CA LEU A 135 4.62 5.87 5.41
C LEU A 135 5.39 4.56 5.54
N CYS A 136 4.89 3.47 4.94
CA CYS A 136 5.64 2.21 4.83
C CYS A 136 5.84 1.86 3.35
N VAL A 137 7.09 1.63 2.91
CA VAL A 137 7.41 1.31 1.51
C VAL A 137 7.95 -0.10 1.40
N LEU A 138 7.14 -1.03 0.88
CA LEU A 138 7.49 -2.44 0.73
C LEU A 138 7.92 -2.73 -0.70
N ARG A 139 8.82 -3.70 -0.86
CA ARG A 139 9.19 -4.25 -2.18
C ARG A 139 8.55 -5.63 -2.30
N VAL A 140 7.98 -5.89 -3.46
CA VAL A 140 7.35 -7.17 -3.81
C VAL A 140 7.87 -7.59 -5.18
N GLY A 141 8.02 -8.89 -5.39
CA GLY A 141 8.53 -9.41 -6.65
C GLY A 141 8.06 -10.84 -6.92
N PRO A 142 8.50 -11.42 -8.04
CA PRO A 142 8.20 -12.80 -8.42
C PRO A 142 8.56 -13.82 -7.33
N GLU A 143 9.63 -13.58 -6.58
CA GLU A 143 10.13 -14.46 -5.52
C GLU A 143 9.15 -14.61 -4.35
N SER A 144 8.26 -13.64 -4.14
CA SER A 144 7.22 -13.68 -3.11
C SER A 144 5.84 -14.04 -3.68
N GLY A 145 5.79 -14.53 -4.93
CA GLY A 145 4.54 -14.83 -5.62
C GLY A 145 3.66 -13.59 -5.79
N MET A 146 4.29 -12.42 -6.00
CA MET A 146 3.60 -11.12 -6.07
C MET A 146 2.74 -10.78 -4.84
N THR A 147 2.99 -11.44 -3.70
CA THR A 147 2.25 -11.28 -2.44
C THR A 147 3.14 -10.68 -1.36
N CYS A 148 2.57 -9.84 -0.50
CA CYS A 148 3.26 -9.23 0.63
C CYS A 148 2.34 -9.21 1.87
N SER A 149 2.82 -9.75 2.99
CA SER A 149 2.15 -9.64 4.29
C SER A 149 2.82 -8.60 5.16
N VAL A 150 2.02 -7.79 5.84
CA VAL A 150 2.42 -6.56 6.53
C VAL A 150 2.37 -6.76 8.06
N ASN A 151 3.17 -7.69 8.58
CA ASN A 151 3.37 -7.86 10.03
C ASN A 151 4.21 -6.72 10.64
N ASN A 152 4.23 -6.57 11.97
CA ASN A 152 5.04 -5.56 12.67
C ASN A 152 4.77 -4.10 12.23
N LEU A 153 3.60 -3.84 11.65
CA LEU A 153 3.15 -2.50 11.30
C LEU A 153 2.22 -1.98 12.38
N ALA A 154 2.48 -0.78 12.87
CA ALA A 154 1.61 -0.10 13.83
C ALA A 154 1.31 1.32 13.36
N VAL A 155 0.23 1.89 13.90
CA VAL A 155 -0.14 3.29 13.69
C VAL A 155 0.17 4.09 14.97
N GLN A 156 0.98 5.12 14.82
CA GLN A 156 1.30 6.10 15.86
C GLN A 156 0.36 7.30 15.72
N SER A 157 -0.41 7.55 16.78
CA SER A 157 -1.26 8.73 16.87
C SER A 157 -0.45 9.99 17.14
N VAL A 158 -0.93 11.10 16.59
CA VAL A 158 -0.34 12.43 16.74
C VAL A 158 -1.22 13.28 17.65
N LEU A 159 -0.60 14.17 18.42
CA LEU A 159 -1.30 15.11 19.30
C LEU A 159 -2.04 16.14 18.44
N LYS A 160 -3.22 16.60 18.90
CA LYS A 160 -4.06 17.55 18.13
C LYS A 160 -3.29 18.82 17.72
N LYS A 161 -2.41 19.31 18.58
CA LYS A 161 -1.56 20.50 18.33
C LYS A 161 -0.55 20.29 17.19
N ASP A 162 -0.14 19.06 16.93
CA ASP A 162 0.90 18.72 15.95
C ASP A 162 0.32 18.26 14.60
N VAL A 163 -1.01 18.13 14.50
CA VAL A 163 -1.69 17.63 13.29
C VAL A 163 -1.35 18.45 12.05
N ALA A 164 -1.40 19.78 12.14
CA ALA A 164 -1.12 20.65 11.00
C ALA A 164 0.31 20.47 10.48
N LYS A 165 1.28 20.42 11.39
CA LYS A 165 2.70 20.20 11.08
C LYS A 165 2.93 18.84 10.40
N GLU A 166 2.28 17.79 10.86
CA GLU A 166 2.42 16.47 10.24
C GLU A 166 1.87 16.41 8.83
N LEU A 167 0.73 17.06 8.58
CA LEU A 167 0.14 17.08 7.24
C LEU A 167 1.02 17.84 6.25
N GLU A 168 1.59 18.96 6.66
CA GLU A 168 2.55 19.72 5.86
C GLU A 168 3.78 18.88 5.51
N GLN A 169 4.36 18.19 6.50
CA GLN A 169 5.49 17.29 6.26
C GLN A 169 5.12 16.16 5.29
N ARG A 170 3.92 15.58 5.43
CA ARG A 170 3.44 14.50 4.55
C ARG A 170 3.29 14.96 3.10
N GLN A 171 2.82 16.19 2.89
CA GLN A 171 2.73 16.78 1.54
C GLN A 171 4.10 16.99 0.89
N GLN A 172 5.11 17.35 1.67
CA GLN A 172 6.47 17.56 1.16
C GLN A 172 7.20 16.24 0.86
N CYS A 173 7.00 15.22 1.70
CA CYS A 173 7.74 13.96 1.61
C CYS A 173 7.17 12.96 0.59
N TYR A 174 5.86 12.99 0.30
CA TYR A 174 5.25 12.03 -0.61
C TYR A 174 4.12 12.65 -1.44
N PRO A 175 4.08 12.42 -2.77
CA PRO A 175 3.04 12.97 -3.62
C PRO A 175 1.67 12.38 -3.23
N ASN A 176 0.67 13.25 -3.01
CA ASN A 176 -0.69 12.79 -2.71
C ASN A 176 -1.27 12.03 -3.93
N PRO A 177 -1.55 10.73 -3.81
CA PRO A 177 -2.08 9.93 -4.92
C PRO A 177 -3.44 10.43 -5.43
N PHE A 178 -4.29 10.98 -4.55
CA PHE A 178 -5.63 11.48 -4.91
C PHE A 178 -5.62 12.92 -5.42
N LYS A 179 -4.47 13.60 -5.34
CA LYS A 179 -4.33 15.03 -5.68
C LYS A 179 -5.36 15.92 -4.95
N VAL A 180 -5.88 15.45 -3.82
CA VAL A 180 -6.83 16.19 -2.98
C VAL A 180 -6.06 17.19 -2.12
N PRO A 181 -6.51 18.44 -2.01
CA PRO A 181 -5.94 19.36 -1.04
C PRO A 181 -6.11 18.80 0.37
N VAL A 182 -5.10 18.99 1.23
CA VAL A 182 -5.15 18.52 2.63
C VAL A 182 -6.34 19.10 3.41
N GLY A 183 -6.79 20.31 3.02
CA GLY A 183 -7.90 21.01 3.68
C GLY A 183 -7.57 21.38 5.13
N ASP A 184 -8.61 21.72 5.89
CA ASP A 184 -8.42 22.16 7.27
C ASP A 184 -8.12 20.98 8.21
N ALA A 185 -6.96 21.03 8.87
CA ALA A 185 -6.51 20.04 9.84
C ALA A 185 -7.53 19.76 10.97
N SER A 186 -8.38 20.73 11.31
CA SER A 186 -9.40 20.63 12.35
C SER A 186 -10.58 19.72 11.96
N THR A 187 -10.77 19.47 10.66
CA THR A 187 -11.91 18.71 10.11
C THR A 187 -11.65 17.21 10.02
N ILE A 188 -10.40 16.77 10.21
CA ILE A 188 -10.01 15.36 10.05
C ILE A 188 -10.48 14.55 11.25
N ASP A 189 -11.21 13.45 11.00
CA ASP A 189 -11.65 12.51 12.04
C ASP A 189 -10.47 11.70 12.58
N LEU A 190 -9.92 12.16 13.71
CA LEU A 190 -8.83 11.47 14.40
C LEU A 190 -9.25 10.14 15.07
N LYS A 191 -10.53 9.73 15.02
CA LYS A 191 -10.99 8.45 15.59
C LYS A 191 -10.91 7.31 14.58
N LYS A 192 -10.81 7.62 13.28
CA LYS A 192 -10.89 6.63 12.21
C LYS A 192 -9.76 6.85 11.22
N VAL A 193 -9.23 5.76 10.69
CA VAL A 193 -8.15 5.80 9.70
C VAL A 193 -8.32 4.66 8.71
N ARG A 194 -7.92 4.90 7.46
CA ARG A 194 -7.78 3.90 6.40
C ARG A 194 -6.29 3.73 6.06
N LEU A 195 -5.89 2.55 5.61
CA LEU A 195 -4.54 2.23 5.14
C LEU A 195 -4.60 1.93 3.66
#